data_AF-A0A1I7RHQ9-F1
#
_entry.id   AF-A0A1I7RHQ9-F1
#
_cell.length_a   1.000
_cell.length_b   1.000
_cell.length_c   1.000
_cell.angle_alpha   90.00
_cell.angle_beta   90.00
_cell.angle_gamma   90.00
#
_symmetry.space_group_name_H-M   'P 1'
#
loop_
_entity.id
_entity.type
_entity.pdbx_description
1 polymer ?
#
loop_
_entity_poly.entity_id
_entity_poly.type
_entity_poly.pdbx_seq_one_letter_code
_entity_poly.pdbx_strand_id
1 'polypeptide(L)'
;MVLAEVQNEVQTVSDSPVLKKQKLEELSRFRCKVALTNSEARIPTYGSAKAAGMDLYSCEEVVIPARGKSLVSTGIKMEFPAEHYGWVAPRSGLAVKNGIHIGAGVIDEDYRGEIKICLYNFSNNEFKVNIGDRIAQQVLIKYTQNHSEDPEIRTDHVTKVTLIDGKAKTPEKKDNSPAFIIYSSTEVVIPPRGQSLVSTGLKMEIPEGFYVRIAALYGLASEHHIQAGAGVIDEDYRGEIKVCLFNHGEEEFKINVGDSIAQFVLEEYTQTRFEKVEESELEATERGTGGFGSTGVATEEKKSLYGSPKAAGLDLVSSQETVVPAKGKAVAVTDFKTSFPSGYYGRICPRSGLAVKNFIDVGAGVLHLTEEPINVVLFNHGDTEFKVNVGDRIAQLVMIKTCQSKLVNVSEEDLGKTDRGEGGFGSTGVSSNV
;
A
#
# COMPACT_ATOMS: atom_id res chain seq x y z
N MET A 1 19.73 10.87 -50.61
CA MET A 1 19.60 12.33 -50.71
C MET A 1 18.13 12.63 -50.99
N VAL A 2 17.27 13.18 -50.13
CA VAL A 2 17.31 13.64 -48.73
C VAL A 2 15.82 13.86 -48.36
N LEU A 3 15.35 13.33 -47.20
CA LEU A 3 14.09 13.63 -46.45
C LEU A 3 12.76 13.22 -47.13
N ALA A 4 11.69 12.69 -46.51
CA ALA A 4 11.27 12.18 -45.18
C ALA A 4 9.76 11.82 -45.42
N GLU A 5 9.13 10.69 -45.08
CA GLU A 5 9.18 9.84 -43.88
C GLU A 5 8.95 10.61 -42.57
N VAL A 6 7.82 11.31 -42.42
CA VAL A 6 7.12 11.57 -41.14
C VAL A 6 5.66 11.96 -41.49
N GLN A 7 4.66 11.44 -40.75
CA GLN A 7 3.19 11.71 -40.83
C GLN A 7 2.38 10.68 -41.68
N ASN A 8 2.45 9.36 -41.42
CA ASN A 8 1.75 8.60 -40.35
C ASN A 8 0.32 9.12 -40.07
N GLU A 9 -0.72 8.44 -40.56
CA GLU A 9 -1.33 7.23 -39.98
C GLU A 9 -1.79 7.42 -38.52
N VAL A 10 -2.91 8.14 -38.34
CA VAL A 10 -3.82 7.96 -37.19
C VAL A 10 -5.24 8.02 -37.74
N GLN A 11 -5.71 6.91 -38.29
CA GLN A 11 -7.10 6.70 -38.64
C GLN A 11 -7.55 5.38 -38.01
N THR A 12 -8.34 5.49 -36.94
CA THR A 12 -9.41 4.59 -36.45
C THR A 12 -9.41 4.42 -34.93
N VAL A 13 -10.12 5.30 -34.19
CA VAL A 13 -11.15 4.95 -33.19
C VAL A 13 -12.05 6.20 -33.03
N SER A 14 -13.36 5.98 -33.05
CA SER A 14 -14.43 6.99 -32.98
C SER A 14 -14.44 7.77 -31.64
N ASP A 15 -14.23 9.09 -31.73
CA ASP A 15 -14.35 10.06 -30.63
C ASP A 15 -15.79 10.61 -30.58
N SER A 16 -16.63 10.14 -29.64
CA SER A 16 -17.96 10.71 -29.41
C SER A 16 -17.90 11.81 -28.33
N PRO A 17 -18.52 12.99 -28.54
CA PRO A 17 -18.57 14.08 -27.54
C PRO A 17 -19.22 13.66 -26.20
N VAL A 18 -20.08 12.64 -26.23
CA VAL A 18 -20.79 12.11 -25.06
C VAL A 18 -19.85 11.32 -24.15
N LEU A 19 -18.98 10.47 -24.70
CA LEU A 19 -17.96 9.77 -23.92
C LEU A 19 -16.95 10.73 -23.32
N LYS A 20 -16.55 11.78 -24.07
CA LYS A 20 -15.68 12.84 -23.53
C LYS A 20 -16.34 13.59 -22.36
N LYS A 21 -17.64 13.87 -22.44
CA LYS A 21 -18.40 14.54 -21.38
C LYS A 21 -18.59 13.67 -20.15
N GLN A 22 -18.96 12.39 -20.30
CA GLN A 22 -19.08 11.44 -19.19
C GLN A 22 -17.75 11.21 -18.47
N LYS A 23 -16.64 11.03 -19.22
CA LYS A 23 -15.31 10.90 -18.65
C LYS A 23 -14.85 12.19 -17.95
N LEU A 24 -15.20 13.37 -18.47
CA LEU A 24 -14.97 14.64 -17.77
C LEU A 24 -15.82 14.79 -16.50
N GLU A 25 -17.09 14.37 -16.52
CA GLU A 25 -18.00 14.41 -15.38
C GLU A 25 -17.57 13.42 -14.28
N GLU A 26 -17.15 12.20 -14.63
CA GLU A 26 -16.56 11.24 -13.68
C GLU A 26 -15.23 11.74 -13.11
N LEU A 27 -14.34 12.30 -13.95
CA LEU A 27 -13.10 12.95 -13.48
C LEU A 27 -13.34 14.23 -12.69
N SER A 28 -14.53 14.84 -12.79
CA SER A 28 -14.94 15.98 -11.98
C SER A 28 -15.51 15.58 -10.61
N ARG A 29 -15.89 14.30 -10.45
CA ARG A 29 -16.55 13.75 -9.26
C ARG A 29 -15.56 13.52 -8.11
N PHE A 30 -14.32 13.18 -8.42
CA PHE A 30 -13.29 12.89 -7.42
C PHE A 30 -12.21 13.99 -7.47
N ARG A 31 -12.40 15.04 -6.66
CA ARG A 31 -11.44 16.13 -6.46
C ARG A 31 -10.85 16.06 -5.06
N CYS A 32 -9.53 16.16 -4.96
CA CYS A 32 -8.84 16.40 -3.70
C CYS A 32 -8.48 17.88 -3.62
N LYS A 33 -8.95 18.59 -2.60
CA LYS A 33 -8.38 19.91 -2.30
C LYS A 33 -7.03 19.72 -1.63
N VAL A 34 -6.05 20.54 -2.02
CA VAL A 34 -4.69 20.49 -1.49
C VAL A 34 -4.24 21.89 -1.11
N ALA A 35 -3.90 22.09 0.16
CA ALA A 35 -3.26 23.31 0.65
C ALA A 35 -1.76 23.06 0.85
N LEU A 36 -0.93 23.99 0.37
CA LEU A 36 0.51 23.97 0.57
C LEU A 36 0.85 24.89 1.75
N THR A 37 1.41 24.31 2.80
CA THR A 37 1.74 24.99 4.07
C THR A 37 3.22 25.36 4.19
N ASN A 38 4.02 24.96 3.20
CA ASN A 38 5.45 25.23 3.10
C ASN A 38 5.77 25.66 1.65
N SER A 39 6.71 26.60 1.47
CA SER A 39 7.12 27.10 0.15
C SER A 39 7.75 26.04 -0.74
N GLU A 40 8.35 25.01 -0.15
CA GLU A 40 8.99 23.88 -0.83
C GLU A 40 8.03 22.70 -1.07
N ALA A 41 6.80 22.79 -0.56
CA ALA A 41 5.80 21.74 -0.73
C ALA A 41 5.36 21.61 -2.19
N ARG A 42 5.06 20.37 -2.59
CA ARG A 42 4.62 20.05 -3.96
C ARG A 42 3.30 19.33 -3.94
N ILE A 43 2.42 19.68 -4.88
CA ILE A 43 1.19 18.93 -5.13
C ILE A 43 1.60 17.51 -5.58
N PRO A 44 0.96 16.45 -5.07
CA PRO A 44 1.23 15.08 -5.51
C PRO A 44 1.05 14.92 -7.02
N THR A 45 1.77 13.97 -7.63
CA THR A 45 1.66 13.72 -9.08
C THR A 45 1.58 12.23 -9.39
N TYR A 46 0.95 11.88 -10.51
CA TYR A 46 0.88 10.51 -10.99
C TYR A 46 2.04 10.21 -11.95
N GLY A 47 2.62 9.02 -11.84
CA GLY A 47 3.72 8.59 -12.70
C GLY A 47 3.31 8.24 -14.14
N SER A 48 2.03 7.93 -14.37
CA SER A 48 1.44 7.64 -15.67
C SER A 48 -0.07 7.89 -15.65
N ALA A 49 -0.72 7.85 -16.82
CA ALA A 49 -2.17 8.06 -16.94
C ALA A 49 -3.00 7.00 -16.19
N LYS A 50 -2.44 5.82 -15.92
CA LYS A 50 -3.10 4.71 -15.21
C LYS A 50 -2.35 4.31 -13.93
N ALA A 51 -1.55 5.23 -13.38
CA ALA A 51 -0.93 5.03 -12.08
C ALA A 51 -2.00 5.09 -10.98
N ALA A 52 -1.95 4.13 -10.06
CA ALA A 52 -2.79 4.08 -8.89
C ALA A 52 -2.24 4.97 -7.76
N GLY A 53 -0.92 4.95 -7.59
CA GLY A 53 -0.22 5.79 -6.63
C GLY A 53 0.11 7.18 -7.18
N MET A 54 -0.19 8.21 -6.38
CA MET A 54 0.38 9.56 -6.54
C MET A 54 1.65 9.69 -5.69
N ASP A 55 2.74 10.16 -6.29
CA ASP A 55 4.02 10.40 -5.61
C ASP A 55 3.86 11.54 -4.57
N LEU A 56 4.34 11.31 -3.36
CA LEU A 56 4.44 12.29 -2.28
C LEU A 56 5.89 12.76 -2.13
N TYR A 57 6.05 14.07 -1.94
CA TYR A 57 7.35 14.75 -1.94
C TYR A 57 7.73 15.22 -0.55
N SER A 58 9.03 15.17 -0.23
CA SER A 58 9.53 15.88 0.95
C SER A 58 9.59 17.39 0.70
N CYS A 59 9.25 18.19 1.71
CA CYS A 59 9.51 19.64 1.71
C CYS A 59 10.67 20.03 2.65
N GLU A 60 11.45 19.06 3.13
CA GLU A 60 12.57 19.29 4.04
C GLU A 60 13.76 18.38 3.71
N GLU A 61 14.95 18.74 4.18
CA GLU A 61 16.08 17.81 4.19
C GLU A 61 16.10 17.05 5.52
N VAL A 62 16.21 15.73 5.47
CA VAL A 62 16.29 14.90 6.67
C VAL A 62 17.12 13.65 6.42
N VAL A 63 17.92 13.26 7.41
CA VAL A 63 18.65 12.00 7.38
C VAL A 63 17.86 10.97 8.19
N ILE A 64 17.52 9.85 7.56
CA ILE A 64 16.90 8.69 8.23
C ILE A 64 18.04 7.80 8.74
N PRO A 65 18.23 7.65 10.06
CA PRO A 65 19.32 6.86 10.60
C PRO A 65 19.29 5.42 10.09
N ALA A 66 20.46 4.80 9.94
CA ALA A 66 20.56 3.36 9.70
C ALA A 66 19.77 2.60 10.78
N ARG A 67 18.98 1.60 10.39
CA ARG A 67 18.09 0.84 11.30
C ARG A 67 17.11 1.72 12.10
N GLY A 68 16.86 2.94 11.63
CA GLY A 68 16.06 3.93 12.33
C GLY A 68 14.78 4.29 11.59
N LYS A 69 14.15 5.36 12.05
CA LYS A 69 12.96 5.96 11.44
C LYS A 69 13.01 7.47 11.55
N SER A 70 12.28 8.15 10.68
CA SER A 70 11.97 9.57 10.84
C SER A 70 10.58 9.90 10.30
N LEU A 71 9.99 10.96 10.82
CA LEU A 71 8.73 11.50 10.33
C LEU A 71 9.03 12.69 9.43
N VAL A 72 8.83 12.52 8.12
CA VAL A 72 9.22 13.48 7.09
C VAL A 72 8.03 14.34 6.66
N SER A 73 8.21 15.66 6.69
CA SER A 73 7.25 16.67 6.27
C SER A 73 7.08 16.67 4.75
N THR A 74 5.81 16.74 4.30
CA THR A 74 5.48 16.99 2.88
C THR A 74 5.02 18.42 2.65
N GLY A 75 4.63 19.11 3.72
CA GLY A 75 4.09 20.46 3.67
C GLY A 75 2.70 20.54 3.02
N ILE A 76 2.02 19.42 2.78
CA ILE A 76 0.66 19.41 2.21
C ILE A 76 -0.40 19.03 3.26
N LYS A 77 -1.55 19.68 3.16
CA LYS A 77 -2.81 19.26 3.78
C LYS A 77 -3.78 18.89 2.68
N MET A 78 -4.59 17.86 2.90
CA MET A 78 -5.54 17.39 1.89
C MET A 78 -6.93 17.18 2.47
N GLU A 79 -7.93 17.45 1.64
CA GLU A 79 -9.30 17.03 1.82
C GLU A 79 -9.62 16.00 0.74
N PHE A 80 -9.91 14.77 1.15
CA PHE A 80 -10.24 13.67 0.24
C PHE A 80 -11.72 13.72 -0.17
N PRO A 81 -12.06 13.15 -1.35
CA PRO A 81 -13.44 12.87 -1.70
C PRO A 81 -14.12 12.04 -0.61
N ALA A 82 -15.42 12.26 -0.42
CA ALA A 82 -16.21 11.49 0.54
C ALA A 82 -16.06 9.97 0.32
N GLU A 83 -16.03 9.20 1.41
CA GLU A 83 -15.87 7.74 1.43
C GLU A 83 -14.49 7.23 0.94
N HIS A 84 -13.48 8.10 0.86
CA HIS A 84 -12.12 7.72 0.48
C HIS A 84 -11.13 7.98 1.61
N TYR A 85 -10.17 7.07 1.72
CA TYR A 85 -9.02 7.24 2.58
C TYR A 85 -7.73 7.21 1.76
N GLY A 86 -6.70 7.84 2.29
CA GLY A 86 -5.37 7.79 1.71
C GLY A 86 -4.60 6.60 2.25
N TRP A 87 -4.18 5.69 1.37
CA TRP A 87 -3.22 4.65 1.72
C TRP A 87 -1.80 5.03 1.26
N VAL A 88 -0.94 5.41 2.20
CA VAL A 88 0.49 5.65 1.96
C VAL A 88 1.22 4.31 1.87
N ALA A 89 1.88 4.10 0.74
CA ALA A 89 2.60 2.88 0.40
C ALA A 89 4.06 3.17 0.05
N PRO A 90 4.96 2.20 0.28
CA PRO A 90 6.36 2.31 -0.13
C PRO A 90 6.50 2.40 -1.65
N ARG A 91 7.52 3.14 -2.10
CA ARG A 91 7.96 3.14 -3.50
C ARG A 91 8.95 2.00 -3.71
N SER A 92 8.73 1.19 -4.75
CA SER A 92 9.52 -0.03 -4.97
C SER A 92 11.02 0.23 -5.12
N GLY A 93 11.41 1.31 -5.80
CA GLY A 93 12.82 1.69 -5.93
C GLY A 93 13.48 2.01 -4.59
N LEU A 94 12.76 2.63 -3.66
CA LEU A 94 13.27 2.97 -2.33
C LEU A 94 13.39 1.74 -1.44
N ALA A 95 12.38 0.87 -1.46
CA ALA A 95 12.42 -0.39 -0.72
C ALA A 95 13.56 -1.30 -1.20
N VAL A 96 13.66 -1.53 -2.51
CA VAL A 96 14.64 -2.47 -3.09
C VAL A 96 16.07 -1.97 -2.96
N LYS A 97 16.33 -0.71 -3.34
CA LYS A 97 17.71 -0.18 -3.43
C LYS A 97 18.23 0.37 -2.11
N ASN A 98 17.36 0.91 -1.26
CA ASN A 98 17.76 1.64 -0.05
C ASN A 98 17.19 1.06 1.25
N GLY A 99 16.36 0.02 1.17
CA GLY A 99 15.73 -0.58 2.36
C GLY A 99 14.72 0.34 3.06
N ILE A 100 14.13 1.27 2.31
CA ILE A 100 13.18 2.24 2.88
C ILE A 100 11.74 1.70 2.82
N HIS A 101 11.07 1.71 3.97
CA HIS A 101 9.69 1.25 4.16
C HIS A 101 8.81 2.34 4.78
N ILE A 102 7.49 2.11 4.81
CA ILE A 102 6.50 3.02 5.40
C ILE A 102 5.95 2.40 6.67
N GLY A 103 6.11 3.07 7.82
CA GLY A 103 5.61 2.56 9.10
C GLY A 103 4.12 2.81 9.37
N ALA A 104 3.51 3.78 8.69
CA ALA A 104 2.12 4.16 8.90
C ALA A 104 1.46 4.54 7.57
N GLY A 105 0.40 3.82 7.22
CA GLY A 105 -0.20 3.90 5.88
C GLY A 105 -1.59 4.52 5.79
N VAL A 106 -2.33 4.69 6.88
CA VAL A 106 -3.76 5.11 6.81
C VAL A 106 -3.90 6.60 7.11
N ILE A 107 -4.49 7.33 6.16
CA ILE A 107 -4.93 8.72 6.32
C ILE A 107 -6.45 8.75 6.17
N ASP A 108 -7.15 9.08 7.26
CA ASP A 108 -8.61 9.13 7.31
C ASP A 108 -9.18 10.24 6.42
N GLU A 109 -10.42 10.06 5.94
CA GLU A 109 -11.15 11.04 5.11
C GLU A 109 -11.24 12.42 5.76
N ASP A 110 -11.40 12.43 7.08
CA ASP A 110 -11.58 13.62 7.89
C ASP A 110 -10.30 14.15 8.51
N TYR A 111 -9.13 13.60 8.18
CA TYR A 111 -7.86 14.21 8.60
C TYR A 111 -7.61 15.52 7.84
N ARG A 112 -7.21 16.57 8.57
CA ARG A 112 -6.90 17.92 8.03
C ARG A 112 -5.54 18.44 8.49
N GLY A 113 -4.79 17.63 9.22
CA GLY A 113 -3.40 17.94 9.56
C GLY A 113 -2.49 17.80 8.34
N GLU A 114 -1.24 18.20 8.51
CA GLU A 114 -0.22 17.96 7.49
C GLU A 114 -0.03 16.46 7.28
N ILE A 115 0.03 16.02 6.02
CA ILE A 115 0.42 14.66 5.68
C ILE A 115 1.92 14.54 5.89
N LYS A 116 2.35 13.75 6.87
CA LYS A 116 3.75 13.42 7.08
C LYS A 116 4.00 11.94 6.83
N ILE A 117 5.20 11.61 6.40
CA ILE A 117 5.57 10.25 6.00
C ILE A 117 6.49 9.65 7.07
N CYS A 118 6.03 8.58 7.71
CA CYS A 118 6.86 7.80 8.63
C CYS A 118 7.74 6.85 7.83
N LEU A 119 8.97 7.28 7.51
CA LEU A 119 9.95 6.45 6.81
C LEU A 119 10.71 5.59 7.80
N TYR A 120 10.78 4.29 7.51
CA TYR A 120 11.65 3.34 8.17
C TYR A 120 12.84 3.06 7.27
N ASN A 121 14.04 3.02 7.86
CA ASN A 121 15.25 2.64 7.19
C ASN A 121 15.72 1.30 7.72
N PHE A 122 15.47 0.23 6.96
CA PHE A 122 15.90 -1.11 7.30
C PHE A 122 17.32 -1.42 6.82
N SER A 123 18.04 -0.48 6.21
CA SER A 123 19.43 -0.69 5.81
C SER A 123 20.41 -0.39 6.95
N ASN A 124 21.69 -0.76 6.74
CA ASN A 124 22.81 -0.42 7.62
C ASN A 124 23.43 0.95 7.31
N ASN A 125 22.90 1.68 6.33
CA ASN A 125 23.40 2.98 5.92
C ASN A 125 22.38 4.05 6.27
N GLU A 126 22.83 5.26 6.55
CA GLU A 126 21.94 6.40 6.64
C GLU A 126 21.31 6.68 5.26
N PHE A 127 20.08 7.17 5.25
CA PHE A 127 19.39 7.55 4.02
C PHE A 127 19.07 9.04 4.04
N LYS A 128 19.69 9.79 3.12
CA LYS A 128 19.44 11.22 3.00
C LYS A 128 18.21 11.46 2.12
N VAL A 129 17.24 12.18 2.68
CA VAL A 129 16.11 12.78 1.96
C VAL A 129 16.44 14.25 1.73
N ASN A 130 16.30 14.71 0.49
CA ASN A 130 16.40 16.11 0.12
C ASN A 130 15.02 16.67 -0.21
N ILE A 131 14.92 18.00 -0.21
CA ILE A 131 13.71 18.71 -0.63
C ILE A 131 13.33 18.29 -2.05
N GLY A 132 12.06 17.96 -2.26
CA GLY A 132 11.51 17.57 -3.54
C GLY A 132 11.76 16.11 -3.93
N ASP A 133 12.42 15.31 -3.08
CA ASP A 133 12.54 13.87 -3.29
C ASP A 133 11.17 13.19 -3.15
N ARG A 134 10.92 12.20 -4.01
CA ARG A 134 9.71 11.36 -3.97
C ARG A 134 9.88 10.26 -2.92
N ILE A 135 9.32 10.48 -1.74
CA ILE A 135 9.58 9.67 -0.53
C ILE A 135 8.56 8.55 -0.30
N ALA A 136 7.34 8.69 -0.82
CA ALA A 136 6.28 7.69 -0.72
C ALA A 136 5.32 7.85 -1.90
N GLN A 137 4.34 6.95 -2.01
CA GLN A 137 3.20 7.12 -2.88
C GLN A 137 1.92 6.93 -2.08
N GLN A 138 0.83 7.58 -2.50
CA GLN A 138 -0.49 7.44 -1.89
C GLN A 138 -1.48 6.91 -2.92
N VAL A 139 -2.21 5.85 -2.56
CA VAL A 139 -3.35 5.36 -3.34
C VAL A 139 -4.62 5.86 -2.65
N LEU A 140 -5.54 6.45 -3.42
CA LEU A 140 -6.84 6.85 -2.92
C LEU A 140 -7.81 5.68 -3.10
N ILE A 141 -8.39 5.19 -2.01
CA ILE A 141 -9.18 3.95 -1.99
C ILE A 141 -10.52 4.24 -1.33
N LYS A 142 -11.60 3.74 -1.94
CA LYS A 142 -12.92 3.78 -1.34
C LYS A 142 -13.00 2.79 -0.17
N TYR A 143 -13.44 3.25 0.99
CA TYR A 143 -13.67 2.39 2.17
C TYR A 143 -15.15 2.38 2.54
N THR A 144 -15.52 1.47 3.44
CA THR A 144 -16.84 1.47 4.06
C THR A 144 -16.74 1.07 5.53
N GLN A 145 -17.54 1.69 6.38
CA GLN A 145 -17.73 1.28 7.78
C GLN A 145 -18.98 0.40 7.96
N ASN A 146 -19.95 0.52 7.05
CA ASN A 146 -21.24 -0.16 7.10
C ASN A 146 -21.69 -0.48 5.69
N HIS A 147 -22.21 -1.68 5.51
CA HIS A 147 -22.66 -2.15 4.21
C HIS A 147 -24.18 -2.35 4.25
N SER A 148 -24.95 -1.33 3.84
CA SER A 148 -26.42 -1.42 3.79
C SER A 148 -26.97 -1.98 2.47
N GLU A 149 -26.17 -2.02 1.40
CA GLU A 149 -26.61 -2.42 0.05
C GLU A 149 -25.63 -3.39 -0.57
N ASP A 150 -26.05 -4.61 -0.94
CA ASP A 150 -25.22 -5.59 -1.69
C ASP A 150 -24.46 -4.87 -2.82
N PRO A 151 -23.12 -4.86 -2.82
CA PRO A 151 -22.42 -4.09 -3.84
C PRO A 151 -22.68 -4.81 -5.17
N GLU A 152 -22.70 -4.08 -6.28
CA GLU A 152 -22.62 -4.75 -7.58
C GLU A 152 -21.23 -5.41 -7.70
N ILE A 153 -21.17 -6.71 -7.41
CA ILE A 153 -19.93 -7.47 -7.53
C ILE A 153 -19.68 -7.71 -9.00
N ARG A 154 -18.72 -6.97 -9.54
CA ARG A 154 -18.21 -7.19 -10.89
C ARG A 154 -17.42 -8.51 -10.91
N THR A 155 -18.08 -9.56 -11.37
CA THR A 155 -17.51 -10.92 -11.52
C THR A 155 -17.03 -11.21 -12.94
N ASP A 156 -17.21 -10.24 -13.85
CA ASP A 156 -16.86 -10.29 -15.27
C ASP A 156 -15.40 -9.92 -15.56
N HIS A 157 -14.68 -9.37 -14.59
CA HIS A 157 -13.30 -8.95 -14.80
C HIS A 157 -12.36 -10.12 -15.03
N VAL A 158 -11.60 -10.06 -16.12
CA VAL A 158 -10.53 -11.00 -16.45
C VAL A 158 -9.19 -10.33 -16.27
N THR A 159 -8.32 -10.97 -15.51
CA THR A 159 -6.91 -10.60 -15.42
C THR A 159 -6.14 -11.58 -16.28
N LYS A 160 -5.50 -11.10 -17.35
CA LYS A 160 -4.67 -11.98 -18.17
C LYS A 160 -3.30 -12.11 -17.54
N VAL A 161 -2.73 -13.30 -17.58
CA VAL A 161 -1.42 -13.58 -17.02
C VAL A 161 -0.57 -14.35 -18.01
N THR A 162 0.73 -14.11 -17.98
CA THR A 162 1.71 -14.85 -18.78
C THR A 162 2.87 -15.28 -17.89
N LEU A 163 3.32 -16.51 -18.06
CA LEU A 163 4.51 -17.04 -17.42
C LEU A 163 5.67 -16.95 -18.41
N ILE A 164 6.70 -16.18 -18.06
CA ILE A 164 7.88 -15.92 -18.92
C ILE A 164 9.10 -16.77 -18.55
N ASP A 165 8.97 -17.60 -17.51
CA ASP A 165 10.00 -18.51 -17.02
C ASP A 165 9.38 -19.92 -16.91
N GLY A 166 10.09 -20.95 -17.38
CA GLY A 166 9.61 -22.35 -17.33
C GLY A 166 9.43 -22.90 -15.91
N LYS A 167 9.95 -22.21 -14.90
CA LYS A 167 9.80 -22.50 -13.47
C LYS A 167 8.70 -21.66 -12.81
N ALA A 168 8.16 -20.65 -13.50
CA ALA A 168 7.09 -19.83 -12.96
C ALA A 168 5.80 -20.63 -12.82
N LYS A 169 4.94 -20.20 -11.89
CA LYS A 169 3.66 -20.85 -11.59
C LYS A 169 2.54 -19.82 -11.65
N THR A 170 1.42 -20.17 -12.27
CA THR A 170 0.20 -19.34 -12.27
C THR A 170 -0.25 -19.14 -10.81
N PRO A 171 -0.55 -17.90 -10.39
CA PRO A 171 -1.08 -17.65 -9.06
C PRO A 171 -2.37 -18.42 -8.78
N GLU A 172 -2.52 -18.88 -7.54
CA GLU A 172 -3.67 -19.68 -7.13
C GLU A 172 -4.44 -18.98 -6.02
N LYS A 173 -5.76 -19.09 -6.05
CA LYS A 173 -6.65 -18.52 -5.04
C LYS A 173 -7.22 -19.65 -4.20
N LYS A 174 -7.06 -19.60 -2.88
CA LYS A 174 -7.80 -20.49 -1.97
C LYS A 174 -9.29 -20.14 -2.01
N ASP A 175 -10.15 -21.14 -1.81
CA ASP A 175 -11.59 -20.92 -1.73
C ASP A 175 -11.93 -19.79 -0.75
N ASN A 176 -12.75 -18.84 -1.19
CA ASN A 176 -13.18 -17.67 -0.41
C ASN A 176 -12.07 -16.70 0.07
N SER A 177 -10.82 -16.88 -0.37
CA SER A 177 -9.76 -15.88 -0.17
C SER A 177 -9.99 -14.67 -1.10
N PRO A 178 -9.69 -13.43 -0.71
CA PRO A 178 -9.65 -12.30 -1.65
C PRO A 178 -8.37 -12.30 -2.50
N ALA A 179 -7.34 -13.02 -2.05
CA ALA A 179 -5.99 -12.93 -2.57
C ALA A 179 -5.53 -14.18 -3.32
N PHE A 180 -4.67 -13.96 -4.31
CA PHE A 180 -3.95 -14.99 -5.06
C PHE A 180 -2.54 -15.15 -4.48
N ILE A 181 -2.13 -16.39 -4.24
CA ILE A 181 -0.78 -16.74 -3.81
C ILE A 181 0.19 -16.61 -4.98
N ILE A 182 1.33 -15.96 -4.74
CA ILE A 182 2.42 -15.78 -5.69
C ILE A 182 3.59 -16.70 -5.31
N TYR A 183 4.19 -17.28 -6.32
CA TYR A 183 5.29 -18.23 -6.20
C TYR A 183 6.61 -17.66 -6.70
N SER A 184 7.73 -18.15 -6.17
CA SER A 184 9.04 -17.82 -6.72
C SER A 184 9.37 -18.66 -7.95
N SER A 185 9.99 -18.05 -8.97
CA SER A 185 10.60 -18.75 -10.10
C SER A 185 12.11 -18.98 -9.93
N THR A 186 12.70 -18.47 -8.84
CA THR A 186 14.15 -18.43 -8.61
C THR A 186 14.52 -18.84 -7.19
N GLU A 187 15.66 -19.48 -7.01
CA GLU A 187 16.21 -19.65 -5.67
C GLU A 187 16.83 -18.33 -5.18
N VAL A 188 16.50 -17.92 -3.96
CA VAL A 188 17.00 -16.68 -3.36
C VAL A 188 17.30 -16.93 -1.88
N VAL A 189 18.44 -16.43 -1.41
CA VAL A 189 18.73 -16.33 0.03
C VAL A 189 18.54 -14.87 0.44
N ILE A 190 17.68 -14.62 1.43
CA ILE A 190 17.51 -13.31 2.03
C ILE A 190 18.40 -13.23 3.27
N PRO A 191 19.42 -12.35 3.28
CA PRO A 191 20.32 -12.26 4.41
C PRO A 191 19.58 -11.82 5.68
N PRO A 192 20.09 -12.19 6.88
CA PRO A 192 19.52 -11.73 8.14
C PRO A 192 19.52 -10.20 8.18
N ARG A 193 18.44 -9.64 8.71
CA ARG A 193 18.24 -8.17 8.75
C ARG A 193 18.38 -7.51 7.37
N GLY A 194 18.11 -8.22 6.28
CA GLY A 194 18.32 -7.74 4.91
C GLY A 194 17.07 -7.77 4.05
N GLN A 195 17.25 -7.57 2.75
CA GLN A 195 16.17 -7.66 1.77
C GLN A 195 16.64 -8.31 0.47
N SER A 196 15.71 -8.91 -0.27
CA SER A 196 15.95 -9.40 -1.62
C SER A 196 14.74 -9.14 -2.51
N LEU A 197 15.00 -8.94 -3.81
CA LEU A 197 13.97 -8.89 -4.83
C LEU A 197 13.83 -10.28 -5.46
N VAL A 198 12.67 -10.90 -5.30
CA VAL A 198 12.40 -12.28 -5.73
C VAL A 198 11.61 -12.26 -7.03
N SER A 199 12.12 -12.97 -8.03
CA SER A 199 11.45 -13.15 -9.33
C SER A 199 10.32 -14.16 -9.23
N THR A 200 9.26 -13.88 -9.99
CA THR A 200 8.07 -14.73 -10.06
C THR A 200 7.87 -15.32 -11.46
N GLY A 201 8.52 -14.73 -12.47
CA GLY A 201 8.27 -15.02 -13.87
C GLY A 201 6.82 -14.75 -14.32
N LEU A 202 6.06 -13.94 -13.57
CA LEU A 202 4.67 -13.58 -13.86
C LEU A 202 4.59 -12.20 -14.49
N LYS A 203 3.92 -12.08 -15.63
CA LYS A 203 3.41 -10.81 -16.17
C LYS A 203 1.89 -10.78 -16.07
N MET A 204 1.31 -9.58 -15.95
CA MET A 204 -0.14 -9.42 -15.79
C MET A 204 -0.68 -8.24 -16.60
N GLU A 205 -1.84 -8.44 -17.21
CA GLU A 205 -2.75 -7.38 -17.68
C GLU A 205 -3.84 -7.22 -16.62
N ILE A 206 -3.76 -6.13 -15.86
CA ILE A 206 -4.68 -5.81 -14.78
C ILE A 206 -5.97 -5.19 -15.36
N PRO A 207 -7.17 -5.55 -14.87
CA PRO A 207 -8.42 -4.96 -15.31
C PRO A 207 -8.46 -3.43 -15.11
N GLU A 208 -9.14 -2.72 -16.01
CA GLU A 208 -9.30 -1.26 -15.93
C GLU A 208 -9.91 -0.81 -14.60
N GLY A 209 -9.33 0.21 -13.96
CA GLY A 209 -9.77 0.73 -12.67
C GLY A 209 -9.25 -0.04 -11.45
N PHE A 210 -8.41 -1.05 -11.66
CA PHE A 210 -7.79 -1.83 -10.59
C PHE A 210 -6.27 -1.70 -10.57
N TYR A 211 -5.70 -1.87 -9.39
CA TYR A 211 -4.27 -2.07 -9.20
C TYR A 211 -4.04 -3.36 -8.43
N VAL A 212 -2.82 -3.89 -8.52
CA VAL A 212 -2.42 -5.06 -7.75
C VAL A 212 -1.67 -4.61 -6.49
N ARG A 213 -2.19 -5.02 -5.33
CA ARG A 213 -1.48 -4.88 -4.07
C ARG A 213 -0.77 -6.15 -3.68
N ILE A 214 0.55 -6.11 -3.53
CA ILE A 214 1.35 -7.21 -2.97
C ILE A 214 1.32 -7.15 -1.44
N ALA A 215 1.12 -8.29 -0.79
CA ALA A 215 1.07 -8.42 0.65
C ALA A 215 1.85 -9.65 1.13
N ALA A 216 2.36 -9.59 2.36
CA ALA A 216 3.00 -10.73 2.99
C ALA A 216 1.99 -11.87 3.25
N LEU A 217 2.48 -13.10 3.23
CA LEU A 217 1.75 -14.25 3.75
C LEU A 217 1.82 -14.24 5.28
N TYR A 218 0.72 -14.62 5.95
CA TYR A 218 0.68 -14.64 7.41
C TYR A 218 1.81 -15.49 8.01
N GLY A 219 1.98 -16.74 7.54
CA GLY A 219 3.02 -17.64 8.04
C GLY A 219 4.44 -17.09 7.87
N LEU A 220 4.74 -16.47 6.74
CA LEU A 220 6.04 -15.82 6.50
C LEU A 220 6.31 -14.71 7.53
N ALA A 221 5.31 -13.89 7.84
CA ALA A 221 5.42 -12.86 8.86
C ALA A 221 5.50 -13.46 10.28
N SER A 222 4.56 -14.34 10.65
CA SER A 222 4.37 -14.84 12.00
C SER A 222 5.39 -15.88 12.44
N GLU A 223 5.99 -16.62 11.51
CA GLU A 223 6.93 -17.71 11.81
C GLU A 223 8.36 -17.30 11.43
N HIS A 224 8.55 -16.67 10.27
CA HIS A 224 9.88 -16.47 9.68
C HIS A 224 10.42 -15.04 9.70
N HIS A 225 9.68 -14.07 10.29
CA HIS A 225 10.08 -12.65 10.30
C HIS A 225 10.17 -12.01 8.90
N ILE A 226 9.47 -12.58 7.92
CA ILE A 226 9.50 -12.11 6.54
C ILE A 226 8.31 -11.18 6.27
N GLN A 227 8.61 -9.97 5.79
CA GLN A 227 7.62 -8.96 5.45
C GLN A 227 7.73 -8.58 3.96
N ALA A 228 6.59 -8.33 3.31
CA ALA A 228 6.58 -7.79 1.96
C ALA A 228 6.88 -6.29 1.97
N GLY A 229 7.90 -5.90 1.20
CA GLY A 229 8.22 -4.54 0.84
C GLY A 229 7.63 -4.14 -0.51
N ALA A 230 7.54 -2.83 -0.77
CA ALA A 230 6.86 -2.31 -1.96
C ALA A 230 5.41 -2.85 -2.03
N GLY A 231 4.81 -2.86 -3.21
CA GLY A 231 3.55 -3.60 -3.42
C GLY A 231 2.42 -2.81 -4.04
N VAL A 232 2.70 -1.70 -4.74
CA VAL A 232 1.75 -1.10 -5.68
C VAL A 232 2.20 -1.47 -7.08
N ILE A 233 1.37 -2.24 -7.78
CA ILE A 233 1.55 -2.58 -9.19
C ILE A 233 0.42 -1.91 -9.96
N ASP A 234 0.78 -0.93 -10.77
CA ASP A 234 -0.17 -0.09 -11.50
C ASP A 234 -0.82 -0.83 -12.67
N GLU A 235 -2.03 -0.40 -13.04
CA GLU A 235 -2.86 -1.00 -14.09
C GLU A 235 -2.14 -1.15 -15.43
N ASP A 236 -1.28 -0.18 -15.75
CA ASP A 236 -0.50 -0.14 -16.99
C ASP A 236 0.87 -0.80 -16.92
N TYR A 237 1.23 -1.44 -15.81
CA TYR A 237 2.49 -2.18 -15.73
C TYR A 237 2.38 -3.52 -16.49
N ARG A 238 3.39 -3.83 -17.33
CA ARG A 238 3.47 -5.08 -18.11
C ARG A 238 4.80 -5.82 -17.93
N GLY A 239 5.69 -5.31 -17.08
CA GLY A 239 6.92 -6.02 -16.71
C GLY A 239 6.64 -7.22 -15.82
N GLU A 240 7.70 -8.00 -15.56
CA GLU A 240 7.63 -9.11 -14.60
C GLU A 240 7.27 -8.58 -13.21
N ILE A 241 6.26 -9.15 -12.56
CA ILE A 241 5.96 -8.91 -11.15
C ILE A 241 7.08 -9.51 -10.31
N LYS A 242 7.74 -8.70 -9.49
CA LYS A 242 8.72 -9.16 -8.51
C LYS A 242 8.30 -8.76 -7.11
N VAL A 243 8.72 -9.53 -6.12
CA VAL A 243 8.37 -9.31 -4.72
C VAL A 243 9.61 -8.90 -3.95
N CYS A 244 9.61 -7.70 -3.38
CA CYS A 244 10.65 -7.30 -2.43
C CYS A 244 10.28 -7.88 -1.06
N LEU A 245 11.16 -8.70 -0.48
CA LEU A 245 10.97 -9.28 0.85
C LEU A 245 12.06 -8.79 1.79
N PHE A 246 11.64 -8.32 2.96
CA PHE A 246 12.51 -7.97 4.08
C PHE A 246 12.58 -9.16 5.04
N ASN A 247 13.79 -9.52 5.45
CA ASN A 247 14.04 -10.48 6.51
C ASN A 247 14.40 -9.71 7.78
N HIS A 248 13.48 -9.71 8.75
CA HIS A 248 13.68 -9.10 10.06
C HIS A 248 14.23 -10.08 11.10
N GLY A 249 14.57 -11.31 10.71
CA GLY A 249 15.19 -12.31 11.57
C GLY A 249 16.71 -12.16 11.66
N GLU A 250 17.31 -12.95 12.56
CA GLU A 250 18.76 -13.06 12.75
C GLU A 250 19.41 -14.17 11.90
N GLU A 251 18.60 -14.98 11.22
CA GLU A 251 19.06 -16.06 10.35
C GLU A 251 18.74 -15.76 8.89
N GLU A 252 19.51 -16.36 7.97
CA GLU A 252 19.19 -16.30 6.55
C GLU A 252 17.87 -17.02 6.25
N PHE A 253 17.09 -16.49 5.32
CA PHE A 253 15.84 -17.13 4.87
C PHE A 253 16.01 -17.62 3.44
N LYS A 254 15.84 -18.93 3.22
CA LYS A 254 16.01 -19.57 1.91
C LYS A 254 14.65 -19.71 1.23
N ILE A 255 14.60 -19.22 -0.01
CA ILE A 255 13.46 -19.38 -0.91
C ILE A 255 13.92 -20.31 -2.03
N ASN A 256 13.15 -21.38 -2.25
CA ASN A 256 13.31 -22.28 -3.36
C ASN A 256 12.33 -21.93 -4.48
N VAL A 257 12.63 -22.42 -5.67
CA VAL A 257 11.69 -22.36 -6.80
C VAL A 257 10.38 -23.04 -6.41
N GLY A 258 9.25 -22.37 -6.67
CA GLY A 258 7.91 -22.86 -6.36
C GLY A 258 7.41 -22.53 -4.94
N ASP A 259 8.25 -21.96 -4.07
CA ASP A 259 7.80 -21.54 -2.73
C ASP A 259 6.78 -20.40 -2.85
N SER A 260 5.78 -20.40 -1.96
CA SER A 260 4.84 -19.29 -1.81
C SER A 260 5.53 -18.13 -1.09
N ILE A 261 5.68 -17.00 -1.77
CA ILE A 261 6.50 -15.88 -1.27
C ILE A 261 5.68 -14.65 -0.88
N ALA A 262 4.49 -14.50 -1.46
CA ALA A 262 3.58 -13.40 -1.19
C ALA A 262 2.17 -13.77 -1.64
N GLN A 263 1.24 -12.86 -1.45
CA GLN A 263 -0.07 -12.89 -2.06
C GLN A 263 -0.39 -11.53 -2.67
N PHE A 264 -1.33 -11.50 -3.61
CA PHE A 264 -1.84 -10.24 -4.13
C PHE A 264 -3.35 -10.12 -4.07
N VAL A 265 -3.82 -8.89 -3.89
CA VAL A 265 -5.23 -8.52 -3.95
C VAL A 265 -5.41 -7.51 -5.09
N LEU A 266 -6.49 -7.65 -5.85
CA LEU A 266 -6.93 -6.66 -6.83
C LEU A 266 -7.87 -5.68 -6.17
N GLU A 267 -7.47 -4.42 -6.15
CA GLU A 267 -8.21 -3.36 -5.47
C GLU A 267 -8.59 -2.25 -6.44
N GLU A 268 -9.79 -1.73 -6.25
CA GLU A 268 -10.26 -0.56 -6.99
C GLU A 268 -9.54 0.68 -6.44
N TYR A 269 -8.98 1.49 -7.33
CA TYR A 269 -8.36 2.76 -6.97
C TYR A 269 -9.12 3.92 -7.61
N THR A 270 -9.04 5.09 -6.98
CA THR A 270 -9.65 6.31 -7.50
C THR A 270 -8.58 7.28 -7.94
N GLN A 271 -8.55 7.62 -9.22
CA GLN A 271 -7.78 8.76 -9.68
C GLN A 271 -8.53 10.05 -9.35
N THR A 272 -7.80 11.01 -8.80
CA THR A 272 -8.34 12.30 -8.37
C THR A 272 -7.65 13.44 -9.10
N ARG A 273 -8.35 14.56 -9.26
CA ARG A 273 -7.73 15.83 -9.65
C ARG A 273 -7.43 16.66 -8.41
N PHE A 274 -6.26 17.31 -8.40
CA PHE A 274 -5.90 18.22 -7.33
C PHE A 274 -6.42 19.62 -7.61
N GLU A 275 -7.16 20.16 -6.65
CA GLU A 275 -7.56 21.55 -6.60
C GLU A 275 -6.69 22.24 -5.55
N LYS A 276 -5.78 23.12 -5.99
CA LYS A 276 -4.97 23.89 -5.05
C LYS A 276 -5.85 24.96 -4.41
N VAL A 277 -5.88 25.00 -3.08
CA VAL A 277 -6.66 25.94 -2.28
C VAL A 277 -5.81 26.56 -1.19
N GLU A 278 -6.26 27.67 -0.61
CA GLU A 278 -5.71 28.21 0.63
C GLU A 278 -6.10 27.30 1.82
N GLU A 279 -5.30 27.29 2.88
CA GLU A 279 -5.56 26.43 4.05
C GLU A 279 -6.94 26.70 4.69
N SER A 280 -7.40 27.96 4.65
CA SER A 280 -8.71 28.36 5.18
C SER A 280 -9.91 27.81 4.42
N GLU A 281 -9.69 27.24 3.22
CA GLU A 281 -10.75 26.66 2.38
C GLU A 281 -10.94 25.15 2.62
N LEU A 282 -10.08 24.53 3.44
CA LEU A 282 -10.26 23.16 3.89
C LEU A 282 -11.33 23.10 4.97
N GLU A 283 -12.29 22.19 4.81
CA GLU A 283 -13.38 22.06 5.78
C GLU A 283 -12.86 21.55 7.13
N ALA A 284 -13.30 22.19 8.22
CA ALA A 284 -13.03 21.70 9.56
C ALA A 284 -13.76 20.36 9.80
N THR A 285 -13.11 19.48 10.57
CA THR A 285 -13.62 18.14 10.86
C THR A 285 -13.42 17.79 12.33
N GLU A 286 -14.13 16.77 12.82
CA GLU A 286 -13.98 16.27 14.19
C GLU A 286 -12.55 15.73 14.43
N ARG A 287 -12.01 14.99 13.46
CA ARG A 287 -10.64 14.47 13.51
C ARG A 287 -9.59 15.59 13.42
N GLY A 288 -9.87 16.63 12.65
CA GLY A 288 -9.10 17.86 12.52
C GLY A 288 -7.62 17.64 12.24
N THR A 289 -6.77 18.35 12.97
CA THR A 289 -5.31 18.32 12.85
C THR A 289 -4.62 17.37 13.83
N GLY A 290 -5.38 16.57 14.59
CA GLY A 290 -4.81 15.66 15.59
C GLY A 290 -3.79 14.72 14.94
N GLY A 291 -2.50 14.89 15.20
CA GLY A 291 -1.46 14.18 14.46
C GLY A 291 -1.22 12.74 14.93
N PHE A 292 0.02 12.31 14.75
CA PHE A 292 0.54 11.02 15.16
C PHE A 292 0.43 10.83 16.68
N GLY A 293 -0.46 9.94 17.10
CA GLY A 293 -0.46 9.38 18.45
C GLY A 293 -1.45 9.97 19.44
N SER A 294 -2.75 9.87 19.13
CA SER A 294 -3.71 9.56 20.20
C SER A 294 -3.23 8.27 20.87
N THR A 295 -2.72 8.37 22.09
CA THR A 295 -2.14 7.23 22.81
C THR A 295 -3.15 6.09 22.87
N GLY A 296 -2.70 4.89 22.54
CA GLY A 296 -3.52 3.67 22.54
C GLY A 296 -4.01 3.24 23.91
N VAL A 297 -3.51 3.89 24.98
CA VAL A 297 -3.84 3.62 26.37
C VAL A 297 -5.33 3.85 26.60
N ALA A 298 -6.03 2.79 26.98
CA ALA A 298 -7.44 2.84 27.35
C ALA A 298 -7.63 3.78 28.54
N THR A 299 -8.33 4.89 28.32
CA THR A 299 -9.10 5.55 29.39
C THR A 299 -10.48 4.89 29.39
N GLU A 300 -11.04 4.61 30.56
CA GLU A 300 -12.28 3.82 30.76
C GLU A 300 -13.53 4.30 29.98
N GLU A 301 -13.47 5.46 29.31
CA GLU A 301 -14.59 6.08 28.59
C GLU A 301 -14.42 6.21 27.06
N LYS A 302 -14.11 5.12 26.32
CA LYS A 302 -14.35 5.11 24.86
C LYS A 302 -15.16 3.91 24.39
N LYS A 303 -16.44 4.16 24.06
CA LYS A 303 -17.40 3.20 23.48
C LYS A 303 -17.25 2.97 21.97
N SER A 304 -16.54 3.84 21.24
CA SER A 304 -16.38 3.71 19.78
C SER A 304 -15.08 2.99 19.43
N LEU A 305 -15.17 1.98 18.57
CA LEU A 305 -14.03 1.30 17.95
C LEU A 305 -13.44 2.09 16.77
N TYR A 306 -14.12 3.15 16.30
CA TYR A 306 -13.59 4.08 15.31
C TYR A 306 -13.05 5.34 15.98
N GLY A 307 -11.96 5.88 15.43
CA GLY A 307 -11.30 7.09 15.93
C GLY A 307 -12.11 8.38 15.73
N SER A 308 -12.99 8.40 14.73
CA SER A 308 -13.92 9.47 14.37
C SER A 308 -15.04 8.89 13.48
N PRO A 309 -16.14 9.62 13.22
CA PRO A 309 -17.22 9.16 12.35
C PRO A 309 -16.80 8.84 10.90
N LYS A 310 -15.68 9.40 10.43
CA LYS A 310 -15.14 9.18 9.07
C LYS A 310 -13.75 8.51 9.09
N ALA A 311 -13.42 7.81 10.19
CA ALA A 311 -12.21 7.01 10.27
C ALA A 311 -12.31 5.81 9.32
N ALA A 312 -11.25 5.54 8.55
CA ALA A 312 -11.26 4.42 7.61
C ALA A 312 -11.09 3.08 8.33
N GLY A 313 -10.28 3.07 9.38
CA GLY A 313 -9.93 1.87 10.14
C GLY A 313 -10.74 1.72 11.43
N LEU A 314 -11.26 0.52 11.66
CA LEU A 314 -11.75 0.06 12.96
C LEU A 314 -10.55 -0.32 13.83
N ASP A 315 -10.40 0.29 15.00
CA ASP A 315 -9.30 -0.02 15.94
C ASP A 315 -9.44 -1.48 16.43
N LEU A 316 -8.41 -2.28 16.17
CA LEU A 316 -8.26 -3.63 16.72
C LEU A 316 -7.55 -3.52 18.08
N VAL A 317 -8.26 -3.92 19.13
CA VAL A 317 -7.74 -3.96 20.51
C VAL A 317 -7.25 -5.34 20.89
N SER A 318 -6.19 -5.40 21.67
CA SER A 318 -5.67 -6.66 22.17
C SER A 318 -6.56 -7.22 23.29
N SER A 319 -6.78 -8.53 23.30
CA SER A 319 -7.50 -9.23 24.37
C SER A 319 -6.57 -9.93 25.36
N GLN A 320 -5.25 -9.90 25.12
CA GLN A 320 -4.26 -10.56 25.96
C GLN A 320 -3.02 -9.69 26.11
N GLU A 321 -2.34 -9.79 27.26
CA GLU A 321 -1.02 -9.19 27.38
C GLU A 321 -0.03 -9.88 26.44
N THR A 322 0.75 -9.10 25.71
CA THR A 322 1.76 -9.62 24.77
C THR A 322 3.02 -8.79 24.90
N VAL A 323 4.18 -9.45 25.02
CA VAL A 323 5.48 -8.76 24.95
C VAL A 323 6.06 -8.97 23.56
N VAL A 324 6.30 -7.88 22.85
CA VAL A 324 7.00 -7.89 21.55
C VAL A 324 8.49 -7.61 21.80
N PRO A 325 9.38 -8.61 21.65
CA PRO A 325 10.80 -8.42 21.94
C PRO A 325 11.42 -7.30 21.10
N ALA A 326 12.45 -6.63 21.64
CA ALA A 326 13.26 -5.68 20.88
C ALA A 326 13.76 -6.33 19.59
N LYS A 327 13.64 -5.62 18.46
CA LYS A 327 14.01 -6.13 17.13
C LYS A 327 13.33 -7.45 16.75
N GLY A 328 12.24 -7.84 17.41
CA GLY A 328 11.57 -9.12 17.26
C GLY A 328 10.16 -8.99 16.70
N LYS A 329 9.39 -10.07 16.84
CA LYS A 329 7.95 -10.10 16.55
C LYS A 329 7.19 -10.83 17.64
N ALA A 330 5.90 -10.57 17.70
CA ALA A 330 4.95 -11.38 18.46
C ALA A 330 3.59 -11.36 17.77
N VAL A 331 2.76 -12.35 18.07
CA VAL A 331 1.37 -12.38 17.64
C VAL A 331 0.52 -11.87 18.79
N ALA A 332 -0.10 -10.70 18.60
CA ALA A 332 -1.07 -10.16 19.54
C ALA A 332 -2.47 -10.63 19.16
N VAL A 333 -3.19 -11.16 20.15
CA VAL A 333 -4.54 -11.71 19.97
C VAL A 333 -5.56 -10.61 20.22
N THR A 334 -6.67 -10.67 19.47
CA THR A 334 -7.86 -9.83 19.67
C THR A 334 -9.08 -10.70 19.92
N ASP A 335 -10.20 -10.12 20.35
CA ASP A 335 -11.49 -10.86 20.44
C ASP A 335 -12.40 -10.64 19.21
N PHE A 336 -11.88 -9.96 18.18
CA PHE A 336 -12.65 -9.71 16.96
C PHE A 336 -12.72 -10.96 16.10
N LYS A 337 -13.90 -11.23 15.56
CA LYS A 337 -14.13 -12.16 14.45
C LYS A 337 -14.67 -11.38 13.27
N THR A 338 -14.48 -11.86 12.06
CA THR A 338 -14.91 -11.13 10.87
C THR A 338 -15.71 -11.99 9.92
N SER A 339 -16.82 -11.42 9.45
CA SER A 339 -17.46 -11.79 8.19
C SER A 339 -17.50 -10.54 7.33
N PHE A 340 -17.16 -10.67 6.06
CA PHE A 340 -17.20 -9.57 5.10
C PHE A 340 -18.34 -9.80 4.12
N PRO A 341 -19.08 -8.75 3.72
CA PRO A 341 -20.00 -8.84 2.60
C PRO A 341 -19.27 -9.37 1.35
N SER A 342 -20.01 -10.03 0.48
CA SER A 342 -19.42 -10.56 -0.76
C SER A 342 -18.81 -9.40 -1.57
N GLY A 343 -17.61 -9.60 -2.11
CA GLY A 343 -16.86 -8.56 -2.80
C GLY A 343 -16.06 -7.61 -1.89
N TYR A 344 -16.00 -7.85 -0.58
CA TYR A 344 -15.13 -7.12 0.35
C TYR A 344 -14.13 -8.01 1.05
N TYR A 345 -13.05 -7.39 1.52
CA TYR A 345 -12.08 -8.03 2.38
C TYR A 345 -11.55 -7.05 3.44
N GLY A 346 -10.93 -7.60 4.48
CA GLY A 346 -10.32 -6.84 5.55
C GLY A 346 -8.83 -6.60 5.31
N ARG A 347 -8.39 -5.35 5.44
CA ARG A 347 -6.97 -5.00 5.47
C ARG A 347 -6.56 -4.58 6.88
N ILE A 348 -5.69 -5.37 7.51
CA ILE A 348 -5.06 -4.97 8.78
C ILE A 348 -3.90 -4.02 8.46
N CYS A 349 -3.95 -2.84 9.06
CA CYS A 349 -2.97 -1.77 8.86
C CYS A 349 -2.31 -1.36 10.19
N PRO A 350 -1.06 -0.88 10.14
CA PRO A 350 -0.39 -0.29 11.30
C PRO A 350 -1.11 0.96 11.80
N ARG A 351 -0.96 1.28 13.08
CA ARG A 351 -1.41 2.54 13.67
C ARG A 351 -0.25 3.52 13.73
N SER A 352 -0.51 4.74 13.25
CA SER A 352 0.53 5.77 13.13
C SER A 352 1.18 6.15 14.46
N GLY A 353 0.42 6.10 15.57
CA GLY A 353 0.93 6.30 16.92
C GLY A 353 1.97 5.27 17.34
N LEU A 354 1.69 3.98 17.12
CA LEU A 354 2.61 2.89 17.47
C LEU A 354 3.84 2.88 16.54
N ALA A 355 3.64 3.16 15.26
CA ALA A 355 4.71 3.27 14.29
C ALA A 355 5.70 4.40 14.66
N VAL A 356 5.18 5.63 14.83
CA VAL A 356 6.01 6.81 15.09
C VAL A 356 6.60 6.82 16.50
N LYS A 357 5.85 6.41 17.53
CA LYS A 357 6.33 6.49 18.92
C LYS A 357 7.08 5.25 19.36
N ASN A 358 6.67 4.06 18.92
CA ASN A 358 7.16 2.79 19.45
C ASN A 358 7.90 1.93 18.42
N PHE A 359 7.93 2.33 17.15
CA PHE A 359 8.59 1.61 16.06
C PHE A 359 7.98 0.22 15.82
N ILE A 360 6.66 0.15 16.02
CA ILE A 360 5.86 -1.06 15.84
C ILE A 360 5.19 -1.02 14.46
N ASP A 361 5.25 -2.14 13.76
CA ASP A 361 4.63 -2.35 12.45
C ASP A 361 3.74 -3.60 12.44
N VAL A 362 2.92 -3.76 11.40
CA VAL A 362 2.07 -4.93 11.17
C VAL A 362 2.63 -5.77 10.02
N GLY A 363 2.83 -7.06 10.28
CA GLY A 363 3.48 -8.00 9.38
C GLY A 363 2.65 -8.49 8.20
N ALA A 364 1.37 -8.78 8.44
CA ALA A 364 0.44 -9.33 7.46
C ALA A 364 -0.90 -8.61 7.56
N GLY A 365 -1.52 -8.35 6.40
CA GLY A 365 -2.65 -7.44 6.32
C GLY A 365 -3.73 -7.85 5.34
N VAL A 366 -3.85 -9.14 5.00
CA VAL A 366 -4.98 -9.65 4.21
C VAL A 366 -5.80 -10.56 5.11
N LEU A 367 -7.03 -10.14 5.37
CA LEU A 367 -7.99 -10.86 6.19
C LEU A 367 -9.21 -11.23 5.35
N HIS A 368 -9.63 -12.48 5.45
CA HIS A 368 -10.91 -12.97 4.93
C HIS A 368 -11.81 -13.40 6.11
N LEU A 369 -12.98 -13.97 5.83
CA LEU A 369 -13.86 -14.56 6.84
C LEU A 369 -13.09 -15.47 7.79
N THR A 370 -13.19 -15.21 9.09
CA THR A 370 -12.59 -16.06 10.11
C THR A 370 -13.59 -16.25 11.26
N GLU A 371 -13.86 -17.52 11.57
CA GLU A 371 -14.59 -17.92 12.78
C GLU A 371 -13.69 -17.83 14.02
N GLU A 372 -12.37 -17.83 13.81
CA GLU A 372 -11.36 -17.64 14.85
C GLU A 372 -11.06 -16.15 15.08
N PRO A 373 -10.63 -15.78 16.30
CA PRO A 373 -10.26 -14.40 16.57
C PRO A 373 -9.11 -13.91 15.69
N ILE A 374 -9.14 -12.64 15.31
CA ILE A 374 -8.09 -12.02 14.49
C ILE A 374 -6.79 -11.97 15.30
N ASN A 375 -5.73 -12.54 14.72
CA ASN A 375 -4.37 -12.46 15.22
C ASN A 375 -3.59 -11.41 14.43
N VAL A 376 -2.92 -10.50 15.13
CA VAL A 376 -2.12 -9.42 14.55
C VAL A 376 -0.64 -9.72 14.77
N VAL A 377 0.11 -9.87 13.68
CA VAL A 377 1.58 -9.99 13.76
C VAL A 377 2.17 -8.60 13.94
N LEU A 378 2.74 -8.34 15.12
CA LEU A 378 3.45 -7.10 15.43
C LEU A 378 4.95 -7.32 15.26
N PHE A 379 5.57 -6.46 14.46
CA PHE A 379 7.03 -6.32 14.39
C PHE A 379 7.47 -5.16 15.27
N ASN A 380 8.48 -5.38 16.11
CA ASN A 380 9.12 -4.34 16.88
C ASN A 380 10.52 -4.10 16.30
N HIS A 381 10.71 -2.94 15.67
CA HIS A 381 12.01 -2.55 15.11
C HIS A 381 12.82 -1.69 16.08
N GLY A 382 12.29 -1.39 17.27
CA GLY A 382 12.98 -0.66 18.32
C GLY A 382 13.99 -1.52 19.10
N ASP A 383 14.84 -0.84 19.87
CA ASP A 383 15.88 -1.47 20.70
C ASP A 383 15.39 -1.93 22.09
N THR A 384 14.11 -1.69 22.41
CA THR A 384 13.50 -2.08 23.68
C THR A 384 12.29 -2.96 23.43
N GLU A 385 11.98 -3.84 24.39
CA GLU A 385 10.71 -4.58 24.36
C GLU A 385 9.52 -3.62 24.34
N PHE A 386 8.43 -4.06 23.70
CA PHE A 386 7.17 -3.33 23.67
C PHE A 386 6.09 -4.18 24.32
N LYS A 387 5.45 -3.64 25.36
CA LYS A 387 4.39 -4.32 26.10
C LYS A 387 3.04 -3.88 25.55
N VAL A 388 2.25 -4.85 25.12
CA VAL A 388 0.84 -4.72 24.78
C VAL A 388 0.04 -5.18 26.00
N ASN A 389 -0.83 -4.33 26.51
CA ASN A 389 -1.77 -4.68 27.57
C ASN A 389 -3.14 -5.02 26.97
N VAL A 390 -3.97 -5.71 27.74
CA VAL A 390 -5.38 -5.92 27.39
C VAL A 390 -6.06 -4.56 27.17
N GLY A 391 -6.78 -4.41 26.06
CA GLY A 391 -7.46 -3.18 25.66
C GLY A 391 -6.61 -2.20 24.86
N ASP A 392 -5.29 -2.42 24.73
CA ASP A 392 -4.45 -1.57 23.89
C ASP A 392 -4.84 -1.71 22.42
N ARG A 393 -4.96 -0.57 21.73
CA ARG A 393 -5.24 -0.50 20.29
C ARG A 393 -3.97 -0.80 19.50
N ILE A 394 -3.86 -2.00 18.95
CA ILE A 394 -2.64 -2.56 18.33
C ILE A 394 -2.57 -2.41 16.82
N ALA A 395 -3.71 -2.40 16.13
CA ALA A 395 -3.81 -2.27 14.68
C ALA A 395 -5.14 -1.61 14.32
N GLN A 396 -5.37 -1.42 13.02
CA GLN A 396 -6.68 -1.00 12.52
C GLN A 396 -7.09 -1.84 11.32
N LEU A 397 -8.38 -2.15 11.21
CA LEU A 397 -8.97 -2.92 10.13
C LEU A 397 -9.74 -2.00 9.18
N VAL A 398 -9.31 -1.94 7.92
CA VAL A 398 -10.02 -1.21 6.86
C VAL A 398 -10.77 -2.22 5.99
N MET A 399 -12.07 -2.01 5.78
CA MET A 399 -12.87 -2.84 4.88
C MET A 399 -12.84 -2.24 3.47
N ILE A 400 -12.38 -3.04 2.51
CA ILE A 400 -12.07 -2.59 1.14
C ILE A 400 -12.75 -3.52 0.14
N LYS A 401 -13.29 -2.93 -0.93
CA LYS A 401 -13.86 -3.68 -2.05
C LYS A 401 -12.74 -4.39 -2.82
N THR A 402 -12.91 -5.68 -3.08
CA THR A 402 -11.99 -6.50 -3.86
C THR A 402 -12.63 -6.92 -5.17
N CYS A 403 -11.82 -7.04 -6.23
CA CYS A 403 -12.25 -7.64 -7.48
C CYS A 403 -12.36 -9.16 -7.36
N GLN A 404 -13.45 -9.75 -7.85
CA GLN A 404 -13.52 -11.21 -8.08
C GLN A 404 -13.08 -11.54 -9.50
N SER A 405 -11.84 -11.17 -9.84
CA SER A 405 -11.30 -11.43 -11.18
C SER A 405 -10.93 -12.90 -11.38
N LYS A 406 -11.15 -13.42 -12.60
CA LYS A 406 -10.61 -14.71 -13.05
C LYS A 406 -9.23 -14.50 -13.69
N LEU A 407 -8.27 -15.35 -13.34
CA LEU A 407 -6.99 -15.38 -14.05
C LEU A 407 -7.12 -16.22 -15.32
N VAL A 408 -6.68 -15.68 -16.45
CA VAL A 408 -6.62 -16.39 -17.73
C VAL A 408 -5.18 -16.37 -18.22
N ASN A 409 -4.60 -17.56 -18.39
CA ASN A 409 -3.28 -17.70 -18.99
C ASN A 409 -3.37 -17.35 -20.49
N VAL A 410 -2.50 -16.45 -20.95
CA VAL A 410 -2.41 -16.02 -22.35
C VAL A 410 -0.95 -16.02 -22.81
N SER A 411 -0.73 -16.02 -24.13
CA SER A 411 0.61 -15.83 -24.66
C SER A 411 1.11 -14.40 -24.38
N GLU A 412 2.43 -14.19 -24.40
CA GLU A 412 2.99 -12.85 -24.17
C GLU A 412 2.53 -11.83 -25.23
N GLU A 413 2.28 -12.30 -26.45
CA GLU A 413 1.78 -11.48 -27.56
C GLU A 413 0.34 -11.00 -27.34
N ASP A 414 -0.43 -11.73 -26.54
CA ASP A 414 -1.83 -11.42 -26.19
C ASP A 414 -1.95 -10.50 -24.97
N LEU A 415 -0.85 -10.21 -24.27
CA LEU A 415 -0.82 -9.15 -23.26
C LEU A 415 -0.82 -7.79 -23.94
N GLY A 416 -1.84 -6.99 -23.66
CA GLY A 416 -1.98 -5.65 -24.23
C GLY A 416 -0.77 -4.78 -23.90
N LYS A 417 -0.26 -4.06 -24.90
CA LYS A 417 0.83 -3.09 -24.74
C LYS A 417 0.35 -1.84 -24.00
N THR A 418 1.26 -1.19 -23.28
CA THR A 418 1.00 0.05 -22.55
C THR A 418 2.19 0.99 -22.67
N ASP A 419 1.97 2.30 -22.51
CA ASP A 419 3.04 3.30 -22.56
C ASP A 419 4.09 3.11 -21.46
N ARG A 420 3.65 2.67 -20.27
CA ARG A 420 4.54 2.30 -19.17
C ARG A 420 5.34 1.02 -19.48
N GLY A 421 4.71 0.05 -20.15
CA GLY A 421 5.30 -1.21 -20.56
C GLY A 421 6.04 -1.94 -19.44
N GLU A 422 7.30 -2.27 -19.71
CA GLU A 422 8.22 -2.96 -18.78
C GLU A 422 9.07 -2.00 -17.94
N GLY A 423 8.76 -0.68 -17.94
CA GLY A 423 9.52 0.32 -17.18
C GLY A 423 9.83 -0.18 -15.78
N GLY A 424 11.10 -0.55 -15.56
CA GLY A 424 11.48 -1.53 -14.53
C GLY A 424 11.20 -1.11 -13.09
N PHE A 425 11.45 -2.05 -12.17
CA PHE A 425 11.45 -1.74 -10.73
C PHE A 425 12.40 -0.57 -10.42
N GLY A 426 11.85 0.50 -9.85
CA GLY A 426 12.64 1.51 -9.18
C GLY A 426 13.29 2.58 -10.04
N SER A 427 12.49 3.36 -10.77
CA SER A 427 12.85 4.77 -10.98
C SER A 427 12.89 5.45 -9.60
N THR A 428 14.06 5.41 -8.97
CA THR A 428 14.29 6.07 -7.69
C THR A 428 14.14 7.55 -7.95
N GLY A 429 13.05 8.11 -7.43
CA GLY A 429 12.74 9.53 -7.54
C GLY A 429 13.53 10.41 -6.58
N VAL A 430 14.71 9.94 -6.22
CA VAL A 430 15.64 10.48 -5.25
C VAL A 430 16.98 10.42 -5.98
N SER A 431 17.69 11.53 -6.00
CA SER A 431 19.01 11.63 -6.62
C SER A 431 19.90 10.51 -6.08
N SER A 432 20.37 9.61 -6.93
CA SER A 432 21.33 8.59 -6.53
C SER A 432 22.68 9.27 -6.25
N ASN A 433 22.90 9.70 -5.01
CA ASN A 433 24.23 10.06 -4.55
C ASN A 433 24.91 8.78 -4.10
N VAL A 434 25.86 8.32 -4.93
CA VAL A 434 26.86 7.29 -4.61
C VAL A 434 27.65 7.71 -3.38
#